data_AF-A0A081BUZ9-F1
#
_entry.id   AF-A0A081BUZ9-F1
#
_cell.length_a   1.000
_cell.length_b   1.000
_cell.length_c   1.000
_cell.angle_alpha   90.00
_cell.angle_beta   90.00
_cell.angle_gamma   90.00
#
_symmetry.space_group_name_H-M   'P 1'
#
loop_
_entity.id
_entity.type
_entity.pdbx_description
1 polymer ?
#
loop_
_entity_poly.entity_id
_entity_poly.type
_entity_poly.pdbx_seq_one_letter_code
_entity_poly.pdbx_strand_id
1 'polypeptide(L)'
;MPGLTIVGTLPDIQADDILEMVDEIARYDMVTFVRSEPGKLLMRVVKPEEYAGFKGCLYQIDHGELEGTVQLRQVRMQFWPWKDVAN
;
A
#
# COMPACT_ATOMS: atom_id res chain seq x y z
N MET A 1 -11.08 -20.20 0.41
CA MET A 1 -10.62 -19.40 1.57
C MET A 1 -10.18 -18.06 1.02
N PRO A 2 -10.58 -16.91 1.62
CA PRO A 2 -10.07 -15.62 1.20
C PRO A 2 -8.55 -15.61 1.40
N GLY A 3 -7.82 -15.19 0.36
CA GLY A 3 -6.36 -15.19 0.35
C GLY A 3 -5.86 -13.86 -0.18
N LEU A 4 -4.88 -13.27 0.50
CA LEU A 4 -4.18 -12.09 0.00
C LEU A 4 -3.12 -12.57 -0.99
N THR A 5 -3.21 -12.10 -2.24
CA THR A 5 -2.18 -12.38 -3.26
C THR A 5 -1.48 -11.08 -3.60
N ILE A 6 -0.19 -11.01 -3.31
CA ILE A 6 0.60 -9.81 -3.61
C ILE A 6 1.33 -10.01 -4.93
N VAL A 7 1.01 -9.18 -5.93
CA VAL A 7 1.61 -9.23 -7.26
C VAL A 7 2.65 -8.12 -7.39
N GLY A 8 3.93 -8.46 -7.25
CA GLY A 8 5.05 -7.54 -7.40
C GLY A 8 6.23 -7.87 -6.48
N THR A 9 7.34 -7.15 -6.63
CA THR A 9 8.48 -7.28 -5.72
C THR A 9 8.24 -6.37 -4.51
N LEU A 10 8.05 -6.98 -3.35
CA LEU A 10 8.00 -6.30 -2.07
C LEU A 10 9.37 -6.46 -1.41
N PRO A 11 10.26 -5.47 -1.47
CA PRO A 11 11.59 -5.62 -0.89
C PRO A 11 11.58 -5.88 0.62
N ASP A 12 10.49 -5.50 1.33
CA ASP A 12 10.40 -5.52 2.78
C ASP A 12 9.41 -6.54 3.37
N ILE A 13 8.83 -7.45 2.56
CA ILE A 13 7.87 -8.47 3.03
C ILE A 13 8.45 -9.87 2.81
N GLN A 14 8.55 -10.64 3.89
CA GLN A 14 8.97 -12.04 3.89
C GLN A 14 7.73 -12.94 3.84
N ALA A 15 7.89 -14.15 3.30
CA ALA A 15 6.78 -15.07 3.08
C ALA A 15 6.11 -15.57 4.38
N ASP A 16 6.83 -15.49 5.50
CA ASP A 16 6.42 -15.88 6.85
C ASP A 16 5.97 -14.69 7.72
N ASP A 17 5.98 -13.47 7.17
CA ASP A 17 5.45 -12.31 7.89
C ASP A 17 3.93 -12.44 8.11
N ILE A 18 3.51 -12.20 9.35
CA ILE A 18 2.11 -12.06 9.72
C ILE A 18 1.67 -10.63 9.39
N LEU A 19 0.64 -10.52 8.54
CA LEU A 19 0.03 -9.25 8.21
C LEU A 19 -1.13 -8.93 9.15
N GLU A 20 -1.07 -7.79 9.82
CA GLU A 20 -2.14 -7.25 10.64
C GLU A 20 -2.67 -5.95 10.05
N MET A 21 -3.99 -5.84 9.92
CA MET A 21 -4.67 -4.63 9.46
C MET A 21 -4.99 -3.77 10.68
N VAL A 22 -4.42 -2.58 10.74
CA VAL A 22 -4.68 -1.64 11.85
C VAL A 22 -5.82 -0.67 11.56
N ASP A 23 -6.17 -0.52 10.28
CA ASP A 23 -7.27 0.32 9.81
C ASP A 23 -8.33 -0.52 9.10
N GLU A 24 -9.56 0.00 9.06
CA GLU A 24 -10.56 -0.50 8.12
C GLU A 24 -10.14 -0.12 6.71
N ILE A 25 -10.16 -1.10 5.81
CA ILE A 25 -9.57 -1.00 4.49
C ILE A 25 -10.65 -1.23 3.43
N ALA A 26 -10.77 -0.26 2.53
CA ALA A 26 -11.70 -0.28 1.41
C ALA A 26 -10.97 -0.40 0.06
N ARG A 27 -11.75 -0.68 -0.98
CA ARG A 27 -11.24 -0.68 -2.36
C ARG A 27 -10.72 0.72 -2.72
N TYR A 28 -9.60 0.75 -3.43
CA TYR A 28 -8.89 1.96 -3.88
C TYR A 28 -8.16 2.74 -2.79
N ASP A 29 -8.21 2.28 -1.53
CA ASP A 29 -7.39 2.87 -0.49
C ASP A 29 -5.91 2.71 -0.83
N MET A 30 -5.17 3.75 -0.46
CA MET A 30 -3.72 3.75 -0.50
C MET A 30 -3.23 3.25 0.85
N VAL A 31 -2.49 2.16 0.84
CA VAL A 31 -1.94 1.56 2.05
C VAL A 31 -0.43 1.51 2.02
N THR A 32 0.16 1.37 3.20
CA THR A 32 1.57 1.07 3.37
C THR A 32 1.77 -0.01 4.42
N PHE A 33 2.95 -0.62 4.39
CA PHE A 33 3.37 -1.64 5.34
C PHE A 33 4.43 -1.08 6.27
N VAL A 34 4.21 -1.24 7.58
CA VAL A 34 5.16 -0.84 8.62
C VAL A 34 5.52 -2.09 9.43
N ARG A 35 6.81 -2.38 9.53
CA ARG A 35 7.29 -3.48 10.37
C ARG A 35 7.23 -3.07 11.84
N SER A 36 6.39 -3.74 12.61
CA SER A 36 6.30 -3.52 14.06
C SER A 36 7.39 -4.31 14.78
N GLU A 37 7.55 -5.58 14.40
CA GLU A 37 8.48 -6.54 15.01
C GLU A 37 8.98 -7.52 13.93
N PRO A 38 10.06 -8.28 14.18
CA PRO A 38 10.45 -9.38 13.29
C PRO A 38 9.27 -10.33 13.06
N GLY A 39 8.96 -10.62 11.79
CA GLY A 39 7.82 -11.48 11.43
C GLY A 39 6.44 -10.81 11.48
N LYS A 40 6.33 -9.51 11.78
CA LYS A 40 5.03 -8.81 11.90
C LYS A 40 4.99 -7.49 11.12
N LEU A 41 4.04 -7.41 10.19
CA LEU A 41 3.77 -6.23 9.36
C LEU A 41 2.39 -5.66 9.66
N LEU A 42 2.33 -4.35 9.84
CA LEU A 42 1.10 -3.59 9.99
C LEU A 42 0.75 -2.95 8.65
N MET A 43 -0.45 -3.24 8.13
CA MET A 43 -1.03 -2.55 6.99
C MET A 43 -1.89 -1.39 7.49
N ARG A 44 -1.50 -0.17 7.11
CA ARG A 44 -2.23 1.05 7.46
C ARG A 44 -2.67 1.80 6.21
N VAL A 45 -3.79 2.50 6.30
CA VAL A 45 -4.22 3.45 5.27
C VAL A 45 -3.37 4.71 5.37
N VAL A 46 -2.89 5.19 4.22
CA VAL A 46 -2.21 6.47 4.10
C VAL A 46 -3.22 7.45 3.52
N LYS A 47 -3.53 8.49 4.30
CA LYS A 47 -4.54 9.47 3.91
C LYS A 47 -3.94 10.51 2.94
N PRO A 48 -4.77 11.16 2.09
CA PRO A 48 -4.30 12.16 1.14
C PRO A 48 -3.45 13.28 1.75
N GLU A 49 -3.77 13.71 2.97
CA GLU A 49 -3.01 14.71 3.73
C GLU A 49 -1.58 14.26 4.09
N GLU A 50 -1.32 12.96 4.17
CA GLU A 50 0.01 12.41 4.45
C GLU A 50 0.88 12.28 3.20
N TYR A 51 0.28 12.32 2.00
CA TYR A 51 0.96 12.04 0.73
C TYR A 51 2.15 12.95 0.48
N ALA A 52 2.01 14.25 0.76
CA ALA A 52 3.06 15.23 0.49
C ALA A 52 4.37 14.96 1.28
N GLY A 53 4.25 14.38 2.48
CA GLY A 53 5.38 14.03 3.34
C GLY A 53 5.75 12.56 3.35
N PHE A 54 4.99 11.72 2.64
CA PHE A 54 5.12 10.28 2.74
C PHE A 54 6.46 9.79 2.18
N LYS A 55 7.16 8.96 2.96
CA LYS A 55 8.41 8.30 2.56
C LYS A 55 8.22 6.80 2.69
N GLY A 56 8.33 6.08 1.58
CA GLY A 56 8.22 4.62 1.54
C GLY A 56 7.46 4.14 0.32
N CYS A 57 7.07 2.87 0.34
CA CYS A 57 6.23 2.30 -0.70
C CYS A 57 4.74 2.50 -0.38
N LEU A 58 4.00 2.94 -1.38
CA LEU A 58 2.53 3.00 -1.36
C LEU A 58 1.97 1.93 -2.28
N TYR A 59 0.86 1.35 -1.85
CA TYR A 59 0.14 0.33 -2.59
C TYR A 59 -1.32 0.72 -2.66
N GLN A 60 -1.91 0.64 -3.85
CA GLN A 60 -3.34 0.77 -4.02
C GLN A 60 -3.99 -0.60 -3.92
N ILE A 61 -5.09 -0.66 -3.18
CA ILE A 61 -5.93 -1.86 -3.06
C ILE A 61 -6.89 -1.95 -4.23
N ASP A 62 -6.90 -3.10 -4.90
CA ASP A 62 -7.86 -3.43 -5.94
C ASP A 62 -8.32 -4.89 -5.83
N HIS A 63 -9.30 -5.26 -6.65
CA HIS A 63 -9.76 -6.64 -6.72
C HIS A 63 -8.66 -7.53 -7.29
N GLY A 64 -8.45 -8.69 -6.66
CA GLY A 64 -7.62 -9.73 -7.25
C GLY A 64 -8.35 -10.46 -8.39
N GLU A 65 -7.60 -11.23 -9.16
CA GLU A 65 -8.13 -11.99 -10.30
C GLU A 65 -9.10 -13.11 -9.86
N LEU A 66 -8.94 -13.59 -8.63
CA LEU A 66 -9.78 -14.64 -8.04
C LEU A 66 -10.82 -14.04 -7.10
N GLU A 67 -12.01 -14.65 -7.05
CA GLU A 67 -13.07 -14.23 -6.14
C GLU A 67 -12.61 -14.31 -4.68
N GLY A 68 -12.89 -13.25 -3.90
CA GLY A 68 -12.45 -13.15 -2.50
C GLY A 68 -10.96 -12.90 -2.32
N THR A 69 -10.25 -12.49 -3.38
CA THR A 69 -8.85 -12.07 -3.30
C THR A 69 -8.71 -10.57 -3.54
N VAL A 70 -7.67 -9.99 -2.93
CA VAL A 70 -7.29 -8.59 -3.07
C VAL A 70 -5.91 -8.54 -3.68
N GLN A 71 -5.71 -7.60 -4.61
CA GLN A 71 -4.42 -7.31 -5.21
C GLN A 71 -3.93 -5.94 -4.72
N LEU A 72 -2.63 -5.87 -4.45
CA LEU A 72 -1.93 -4.64 -4.10
C LEU A 72 -1.09 -4.19 -5.30
N ARG A 73 -1.35 -2.99 -5.81
CA ARG A 73 -0.57 -2.38 -6.90
C ARG A 73 0.36 -1.33 -6.33
N GLN A 74 1.68 -1.52 -6.47
CA GLN A 74 2.63 -0.49 -6.05
C GLN A 74 2.44 0.78 -6.88
N VAL A 75 2.25 1.90 -6.20
CA VAL A 75 2.12 3.23 -6.82
C VAL A 75 3.41 3.99 -6.60
N ARG A 76 4.04 4.45 -7.69
CA ARG A 76 5.13 5.42 -7.62
C ARG A 76 4.54 6.82 -7.72
N MET A 77 4.51 7.55 -6.61
CA MET A 77 4.13 8.96 -6.64
C MET A 77 5.17 9.76 -7.42
N GLN A 78 4.78 10.25 -8.59
CA GLN A 78 5.53 11.27 -9.30
C GLN A 78 4.96 12.63 -8.91
N PHE A 79 5.68 13.36 -8.06
CA PHE A 79 5.36 14.76 -7.81
C PHE A 79 5.81 15.55 -9.04
N TRP A 80 4.87 15.96 -9.88
CA TRP A 80 5.15 16.95 -10.91
C TRP A 80 5.27 18.32 -10.22
N PRO A 81 6.43 18.99 -10.30
CA PRO A 81 6.51 20.39 -9.93
C PRO A 81 5.70 21.14 -10.99
N TRP A 82 4.44 21.46 -10.69
CA TRP A 82 3.69 22.42 -11.48
C TRP A 82 4.45 23.74 -11.35
N LYS A 83 5.24 24.07 -12.37
CA LYS A 83 5.74 25.43 -12.54
C LYS A 83 4.51 26.21 -12.94
N ASP A 84 3.97 27.01 -12.02
CA ASP A 84 2.94 27.99 -12.36
C ASP A 84 3.46 28.74 -13.59
N VAL A 85 2.75 28.60 -14.70
CA VAL A 85 3.01 29.40 -15.89
C VAL A 85 2.51 30.80 -15.51
N ALA A 86 3.41 31.60 -14.94
CA ALA A 86 3.15 32.99 -14.61
C ALA A 86 2.73 33.68 -15.92
N ASN A 87 1.49 34.14 -15.93
CA ASN A 87 0.87 34.90 -17.00
C ASN A 87 1.33 36.36 -16.95
#